data_AF-A0A9E7PRA2-F1
#
_entry.id   AF-A0A9E7PRA2-F1
#
_cell.length_a   1.000
_cell.length_b   1.000
_cell.length_c   1.000
_cell.angle_alpha   90.00
_cell.angle_beta   90.00
_cell.angle_gamma   90.00
#
_symmetry.space_group_name_H-M   'P 1'
#
loop_
_entity.id
_entity.type
_entity.pdbx_description
1 polymer ?
#
loop_
_entity_poly.entity_id
_entity_poly.type
_entity_poly.pdbx_seq_one_letter_code
_entity_poly.pdbx_strand_id
1 'polypeptide(L)'
;MVLSIGGLCVLIQNSIAKRDDSAVSESIGFIIMFSIVITGIAMVTFYGYPLLIKTQVGSDEKSMEQTMITIQNDMKILTFSNVPYRDLSVMVSGGTLETINSSESVQYFDIGYTLSDGSPQSKTFYPGELRYSSSEGEAVMSIENGAFVRRQKFTEGSVMAANPRWFMDDDTGTLVINLISVESTVKQYLSGIGDLQMSMLSPPETTINDCDQTADVTIKYVPDPDDDYSAAWDNFFSGDSVKSGGLTPLGTPGEFTLQNVNKIVIKEYKIKIENM
;
A
#
# COMPACT_ATOMS: atom_id res chain seq x y z
N MET A 1 -33.15 7.28 97.99
CA MET A 1 -33.53 7.97 96.75
C MET A 1 -32.43 8.95 96.38
N VAL A 2 -31.39 8.50 95.67
CA VAL A 2 -30.54 9.34 94.80
C VAL A 2 -29.99 8.38 93.74
N LEU A 3 -30.54 8.40 92.53
CA LEU A 3 -30.03 7.60 91.41
C LEU A 3 -28.90 8.36 90.71
N SER A 4 -27.88 7.60 90.34
CA SER A 4 -26.61 7.98 89.71
C SER A 4 -26.76 8.85 88.46
N ILE A 5 -26.19 10.07 88.49
CA ILE A 5 -26.03 10.97 87.33
C ILE A 5 -24.64 10.81 86.69
N GLY A 6 -23.66 10.21 87.39
CA GLY A 6 -22.28 10.07 86.90
C GLY A 6 -22.08 9.01 85.80
N GLY A 7 -22.89 7.95 85.79
CA GLY A 7 -22.75 6.86 84.81
C GLY A 7 -23.30 7.20 83.41
N LEU A 8 -24.30 8.09 83.33
CA LEU A 8 -24.95 8.45 82.06
C LEU A 8 -24.07 9.38 81.21
N CYS A 9 -23.28 10.26 81.84
CA CYS A 9 -22.43 11.23 81.15
C CYS A 9 -21.23 10.56 80.44
N VAL A 10 -20.63 9.54 81.07
CA VAL A 10 -19.52 8.77 80.48
C VAL A 10 -19.98 7.87 79.32
N LEU A 11 -21.19 7.31 79.40
CA LEU A 11 -21.76 6.52 78.29
C LEU A 11 -22.11 7.38 77.07
N ILE A 12 -22.56 8.62 77.27
CA ILE A 12 -22.85 9.55 76.18
C ILE A 12 -21.56 10.04 75.52
N GLN A 13 -20.52 10.41 76.30
CA GLN A 13 -19.22 10.84 75.76
C GLN A 13 -18.50 9.73 74.98
N ASN A 14 -18.53 8.48 75.46
CA ASN A 14 -17.97 7.35 74.72
C ASN A 14 -18.77 7.02 73.45
N SER A 15 -20.09 7.29 73.38
CA SER A 15 -20.87 7.04 72.15
C SER A 15 -20.66 8.11 71.06
N ILE A 16 -20.30 9.33 71.46
CA ILE A 16 -20.05 10.46 70.54
C ILE A 16 -18.64 10.36 69.94
N ALA A 17 -17.62 10.04 70.75
CA ALA A 17 -16.26 9.82 70.24
C ALA A 17 -16.17 8.60 69.28
N LYS A 18 -16.92 7.53 69.56
CA LYS A 18 -16.97 6.33 68.69
C LYS A 18 -17.72 6.56 67.37
N ARG A 19 -18.56 7.59 67.29
CA ARG A 19 -19.28 7.99 66.07
C ARG A 19 -18.39 8.79 65.10
N ASP A 20 -17.44 9.56 65.61
CA ASP A 20 -16.53 10.38 64.80
C ASP A 20 -15.54 9.51 64.00
N ASP A 21 -14.92 8.52 64.65
CA ASP A 21 -14.00 7.59 63.98
C ASP A 21 -14.69 6.71 62.92
N SER A 22 -15.97 6.39 63.13
CA SER A 22 -16.78 5.66 62.16
C SER A 22 -17.03 6.47 60.89
N ALA A 23 -17.37 7.76 61.02
CA ALA A 23 -17.60 8.66 59.89
C ALA A 23 -16.30 8.95 59.12
N VAL A 24 -15.17 9.06 59.84
CA VAL A 24 -13.84 9.18 59.26
C VAL A 24 -13.43 7.91 58.51
N SER A 25 -13.67 6.72 59.07
CA SER A 25 -13.37 5.44 58.43
C SER A 25 -14.21 5.19 57.17
N GLU A 26 -15.48 5.60 57.16
CA GLU A 26 -16.35 5.52 55.98
C GLU A 26 -15.85 6.44 54.86
N SER A 27 -15.44 7.66 55.21
CA SER A 27 -14.91 8.65 54.27
C SER A 27 -13.58 8.20 53.65
N ILE A 28 -12.67 7.63 54.45
CA ILE A 28 -11.40 7.07 53.96
C ILE A 28 -11.66 5.89 53.02
N GLY A 29 -12.58 4.99 53.38
CA GLY A 29 -12.98 3.88 52.51
C GLY A 29 -13.51 4.36 51.16
N PHE A 30 -14.35 5.40 51.16
CA PHE A 30 -14.85 6.01 49.92
C PHE A 30 -13.71 6.59 49.07
N ILE A 31 -12.79 7.36 49.67
CA ILE A 31 -11.65 7.95 48.96
C ILE A 31 -10.76 6.87 48.34
N ILE A 32 -10.48 5.78 49.06
CA ILE A 32 -9.67 4.67 48.56
C ILE A 32 -10.36 3.98 47.38
N MET A 33 -11.64 3.65 47.52
CA MET A 33 -12.42 3.02 46.44
C MET A 33 -12.49 3.92 45.21
N PHE A 34 -12.74 5.22 45.41
CA PHE A 34 -12.77 6.20 44.33
C PHE A 34 -11.42 6.33 43.64
N SER A 35 -10.32 6.34 44.41
CA SER A 35 -8.96 6.38 43.86
C SER A 35 -8.65 5.15 43.00
N ILE A 36 -8.98 3.95 43.48
CA ILE A 36 -8.77 2.70 42.73
C ILE A 36 -9.57 2.70 41.43
N VAL A 37 -10.83 3.13 41.47
CA VAL A 37 -11.68 3.23 40.27
C VAL A 37 -11.12 4.23 39.27
N ILE A 38 -10.69 5.41 39.73
CA ILE A 38 -10.06 6.41 38.86
C ILE A 38 -8.77 5.87 38.25
N THR A 39 -7.91 5.25 39.05
CA THR A 39 -6.65 4.66 38.54
C THR A 39 -6.95 3.56 37.52
N GLY A 40 -7.97 2.74 37.73
CA GLY A 40 -8.40 1.72 36.76
C GLY A 40 -8.86 2.33 35.43
N ILE A 41 -9.72 3.36 35.47
CA ILE A 41 -10.19 4.05 34.25
C ILE A 41 -9.03 4.76 33.55
N ALA A 42 -8.13 5.40 34.30
CA ALA A 42 -6.96 6.07 33.76
C ALA A 42 -6.08 5.06 33.02
N MET A 43 -5.78 3.92 33.64
CA MET A 43 -4.95 2.87 33.02
C MET A 43 -5.59 2.32 31.74
N VAL A 44 -6.89 2.02 31.75
CA VAL A 44 -7.60 1.54 30.55
C VAL A 44 -7.59 2.59 29.45
N THR A 45 -7.77 3.88 29.79
CA THR A 45 -7.75 4.95 28.80
C THR A 45 -6.34 5.11 28.20
N PHE A 46 -5.30 5.15 29.03
CA PHE A 46 -3.93 5.36 28.56
C PHE A 46 -3.37 4.21 27.73
N TYR A 47 -3.73 2.96 28.02
CA TYR A 47 -3.21 1.79 27.30
C TYR A 47 -4.18 1.21 26.28
N GLY A 48 -5.49 1.28 26.54
CA GLY A 48 -6.51 0.72 25.66
C GLY A 48 -6.75 1.59 24.42
N TYR A 49 -6.80 2.91 24.59
CA TYR A 49 -7.11 3.81 23.47
C TYR A 49 -6.05 3.79 22.35
N PRO A 50 -4.72 3.85 22.63
CA PRO A 50 -3.72 3.76 21.58
C PRO A 50 -3.73 2.42 20.84
N LEU A 51 -4.05 1.32 21.53
CA LEU A 51 -4.15 -0.01 20.92
C LEU A 51 -5.32 -0.09 19.94
N LEU A 52 -6.47 0.52 20.29
CA LEU A 52 -7.64 0.59 19.42
C LEU A 52 -7.34 1.38 18.15
N ILE A 53 -6.72 2.55 18.26
CA ILE A 53 -6.32 3.36 17.10
C ILE A 53 -5.37 2.57 16.20
N LYS A 54 -4.32 1.94 16.76
CA LYS A 54 -3.38 1.14 15.97
C LYS A 54 -4.08 0.00 15.21
N THR A 55 -5.05 -0.65 15.86
CA THR A 55 -5.82 -1.72 15.23
C THR A 55 -6.72 -1.20 14.13
N GLN A 56 -7.32 -0.03 14.31
CA GLN A 56 -8.14 0.65 13.31
C GLN A 56 -7.31 1.01 12.08
N VAL A 57 -6.17 1.71 12.26
CA VAL A 57 -5.26 2.07 11.15
C VAL A 57 -4.82 0.84 10.37
N GLY A 58 -4.38 -0.23 11.05
CA GLY A 58 -3.99 -1.47 10.37
C GLY A 58 -5.15 -2.17 9.65
N SER A 59 -6.38 -2.03 10.15
CA SER A 59 -7.59 -2.53 9.46
C SER A 59 -7.91 -1.72 8.21
N ASP A 60 -7.78 -0.39 8.28
CA ASP A 60 -8.00 0.52 7.16
C ASP A 60 -6.97 0.28 6.04
N GLU A 61 -5.68 0.16 6.38
CA GLU A 61 -4.61 -0.16 5.43
C GLU A 61 -4.87 -1.51 4.75
N LYS A 62 -5.24 -2.55 5.51
CA LYS A 62 -5.55 -3.87 4.95
C LYS A 62 -6.78 -3.86 4.04
N SER A 63 -7.80 -3.09 4.39
CA SER A 63 -8.97 -2.90 3.53
C SER A 63 -8.56 -2.24 2.22
N MET A 64 -7.69 -1.23 2.29
CA MET A 64 -7.19 -0.54 1.11
C MET A 64 -6.34 -1.45 0.22
N GLU A 65 -5.54 -2.34 0.80
CA GLU A 65 -4.76 -3.34 0.06
C GLU A 65 -5.67 -4.22 -0.81
N GLN A 66 -6.80 -4.69 -0.26
CA GLN A 66 -7.78 -5.49 -1.01
C GLN A 66 -8.45 -4.68 -2.12
N THR A 67 -8.80 -3.43 -1.84
CA THR A 67 -9.34 -2.50 -2.84
C THR A 67 -8.34 -2.29 -3.98
N MET A 68 -7.04 -2.14 -3.68
CA MET A 68 -6.02 -1.93 -4.68
C MET A 68 -5.75 -3.16 -5.54
N ILE A 69 -5.81 -4.36 -4.96
CA ILE A 69 -5.80 -5.62 -5.74
C ILE A 69 -7.00 -5.68 -6.69
N THR A 70 -8.17 -5.22 -6.24
CA THR A 70 -9.38 -5.19 -7.07
C THR A 70 -9.22 -4.22 -8.24
N ILE A 71 -8.72 -3.01 -7.98
CA ILE A 71 -8.43 -2.01 -9.02
C ILE A 71 -7.41 -2.55 -10.02
N GLN A 72 -6.35 -3.21 -9.55
CA GLN A 72 -5.35 -3.82 -10.43
C GLN A 72 -5.96 -4.91 -11.33
N ASN A 73 -6.85 -5.74 -10.79
CA ASN A 73 -7.56 -6.73 -11.59
C ASN A 73 -8.47 -6.08 -12.64
N ASP A 74 -9.16 -5.00 -12.30
CA ASP A 74 -9.97 -4.26 -13.27
C ASP A 74 -9.12 -3.61 -14.37
N MET A 75 -7.95 -3.05 -14.02
CA MET A 75 -6.96 -2.57 -15.01
C MET A 75 -6.47 -3.69 -15.93
N LYS A 76 -6.23 -4.90 -15.40
CA LYS A 76 -5.90 -6.08 -16.20
C LYS A 76 -7.04 -6.45 -17.15
N ILE A 77 -8.29 -6.38 -16.70
CA ILE A 77 -9.45 -6.69 -17.55
C ILE A 77 -9.58 -5.64 -18.67
N LEU A 78 -9.41 -4.36 -18.37
CA LEU A 78 -9.40 -3.28 -19.37
C LEU A 78 -8.38 -3.58 -20.47
N THR A 79 -7.14 -3.87 -20.08
CA THR A 79 -6.02 -4.07 -21.01
C THR A 79 -6.05 -5.40 -21.76
N PHE A 80 -6.40 -6.51 -21.11
CA PHE A 80 -6.31 -7.84 -21.73
C PHE A 80 -7.60 -8.34 -22.36
N SER A 81 -8.75 -7.88 -21.88
CA SER A 81 -10.05 -8.25 -22.44
C SER A 81 -10.62 -7.19 -23.36
N ASN A 82 -9.83 -6.14 -23.69
CA ASN A 82 -10.22 -5.00 -24.54
C ASN A 82 -11.57 -4.41 -24.14
N VAL A 83 -11.79 -4.29 -22.83
CA VAL A 83 -13.00 -3.67 -22.29
C VAL A 83 -12.80 -2.14 -22.35
N PRO A 84 -13.75 -1.39 -22.92
CA PRO A 84 -13.59 0.05 -23.10
C PRO A 84 -13.60 0.86 -21.80
N TYR A 85 -14.40 0.44 -20.80
CA TYR A 85 -14.54 1.13 -19.52
C TYR A 85 -14.84 0.20 -18.34
N ARG A 86 -14.45 0.63 -17.14
CA ARG A 86 -14.74 0.01 -15.85
C ARG A 86 -15.05 1.10 -14.83
N ASP A 87 -16.13 0.91 -14.09
CA ASP A 87 -16.54 1.75 -12.97
C ASP A 87 -16.49 0.91 -11.71
N LEU A 88 -15.82 1.41 -10.68
CA LEU A 88 -15.69 0.74 -9.39
C LEU A 88 -16.00 1.73 -8.27
N SER A 89 -16.91 1.37 -7.36
CA SER A 89 -17.10 2.15 -6.13
C SER A 89 -16.00 1.80 -5.13
N VAL A 90 -15.26 2.80 -4.69
CA VAL A 90 -14.05 2.67 -3.88
C VAL A 90 -14.28 3.37 -2.55
N MET A 91 -14.01 2.65 -1.45
CA MET A 91 -13.93 3.22 -0.12
C MET A 91 -12.47 3.36 0.29
N VAL A 92 -11.96 4.59 0.25
CA VAL A 92 -10.64 4.98 0.72
C VAL A 92 -10.75 5.38 2.19
N SER A 93 -10.42 4.45 3.09
CA SER A 93 -10.37 4.68 4.53
C SER A 93 -8.94 5.02 4.98
N GLY A 94 -8.80 5.89 5.98
CA GLY A 94 -7.53 6.18 6.65
C GLY A 94 -6.42 6.79 5.78
N GLY A 95 -6.76 7.39 4.62
CA GLY A 95 -5.78 7.97 3.72
C GLY A 95 -6.40 8.60 2.47
N THR A 96 -5.54 8.86 1.47
CA THR A 96 -5.91 9.48 0.20
C THR A 96 -5.38 8.64 -0.95
N LEU A 97 -6.22 8.41 -1.96
CA LEU A 97 -5.85 7.86 -3.26
C LEU A 97 -5.60 9.02 -4.24
N GLU A 98 -4.46 9.03 -4.93
CA GLU A 98 -4.11 10.06 -5.91
C GLU A 98 -3.64 9.44 -7.23
N THR A 99 -3.90 10.15 -8.32
CA THR A 99 -3.35 9.79 -9.64
C THR A 99 -2.12 10.65 -9.94
N ILE A 100 -1.04 10.00 -10.35
CA ILE A 100 0.17 10.61 -10.88
C ILE A 100 0.27 10.24 -12.36
N ASN A 101 0.23 11.24 -13.22
CA ASN A 101 0.26 11.03 -14.67
C ASN A 101 1.64 10.52 -15.12
N SER A 102 1.69 9.80 -16.25
CA SER A 102 2.98 9.33 -16.79
C SER A 102 3.94 10.49 -17.10
N SER A 103 3.42 11.64 -17.52
CA SER A 103 4.22 12.84 -17.78
C SER A 103 4.81 13.51 -16.53
N GLU A 104 4.28 13.20 -15.35
CA GLU A 104 4.75 13.69 -14.05
C GLU A 104 5.56 12.62 -13.30
N SER A 105 5.60 11.39 -13.81
CA SER A 105 6.28 10.26 -13.20
C SER A 105 7.79 10.41 -13.30
N VAL A 106 8.47 10.33 -12.16
CA VAL A 106 9.94 10.34 -12.10
C VAL A 106 10.49 8.95 -12.40
N GLN A 107 9.80 7.89 -11.96
CA GLN A 107 10.21 6.53 -12.25
C GLN A 107 9.96 6.13 -13.71
N TYR A 108 10.82 5.29 -14.27
CA TYR A 108 10.66 4.79 -15.63
C TYR A 108 11.34 3.43 -15.85
N PHE A 109 10.95 2.79 -16.94
CA PHE A 109 11.56 1.57 -17.45
C PHE A 109 12.30 1.86 -18.75
N ASP A 110 13.56 1.44 -18.83
CA ASP A 110 14.34 1.42 -20.05
C ASP A 110 14.50 -0.01 -20.54
N ILE A 111 14.03 -0.28 -21.76
CA ILE A 111 14.09 -1.59 -22.40
C ILE A 111 14.99 -1.47 -23.63
N GLY A 112 16.19 -2.07 -23.56
CA GLY A 112 17.14 -2.16 -24.65
C GLY A 112 17.11 -3.54 -25.30
N TYR A 113 17.09 -3.61 -26.63
CA TYR A 113 17.17 -4.87 -27.38
C TYR A 113 17.83 -4.65 -28.74
N THR A 114 18.37 -5.70 -29.34
CA THR A 114 18.96 -5.64 -30.69
C THR A 114 18.09 -6.41 -31.66
N LEU A 115 17.78 -5.78 -32.80
CA LEU A 115 17.02 -6.42 -33.88
C LEU A 115 17.87 -7.48 -34.61
N SER A 116 17.21 -8.38 -35.32
CA SER A 116 17.88 -9.43 -36.12
C SER A 116 18.82 -8.91 -37.21
N ASP A 117 18.70 -7.63 -37.61
CA ASP A 117 19.61 -6.95 -38.53
C ASP A 117 20.86 -6.34 -37.83
N GLY A 118 20.98 -6.52 -36.52
CA GLY A 118 22.05 -5.99 -35.68
C GLY A 118 21.84 -4.54 -35.23
N SER A 119 20.70 -3.92 -35.54
CA SER A 119 20.43 -2.55 -35.10
C SER A 119 19.96 -2.49 -33.64
N PRO A 120 20.59 -1.65 -32.79
CA PRO A 120 20.16 -1.48 -31.41
C PRO A 120 18.88 -0.65 -31.34
N GLN A 121 17.97 -1.06 -30.48
CA GLN A 121 16.73 -0.35 -30.15
C GLN A 121 16.68 -0.13 -28.63
N SER A 122 16.12 1.01 -28.24
CA SER A 122 15.85 1.31 -26.84
C SER A 122 14.51 1.99 -26.70
N LYS A 123 13.83 1.70 -25.59
CA LYS A 123 12.51 2.24 -25.30
C LYS A 123 12.41 2.63 -23.82
N THR A 124 12.25 3.92 -23.59
CA THR A 124 11.95 4.50 -22.29
C THR A 124 10.43 4.59 -22.11
N PHE A 125 9.94 4.12 -20.98
CA PHE A 125 8.52 4.07 -20.65
C PHE A 125 8.24 4.63 -19.26
N TYR A 126 7.35 5.61 -19.18
CA TYR A 126 6.87 6.20 -17.94
C TYR A 126 5.51 5.58 -17.60
N PRO A 127 5.37 4.89 -16.46
CA PRO A 127 4.12 4.20 -16.11
C PRO A 127 3.07 5.15 -15.53
N GLY A 128 3.45 6.27 -14.91
CA GLY A 128 2.54 6.93 -13.98
C GLY A 128 2.18 6.01 -12.81
N GLU A 129 1.27 6.46 -11.96
CA GLU A 129 0.97 5.74 -10.73
C GLU A 129 -0.43 6.05 -10.22
N LEU A 130 -1.10 5.04 -9.68
CA LEU A 130 -2.24 5.23 -8.80
C LEU A 130 -1.79 4.92 -7.38
N ARG A 131 -1.66 5.95 -6.54
CA ARG A 131 -1.01 5.88 -5.23
C ARG A 131 -2.00 6.12 -4.10
N TYR A 132 -2.03 5.23 -3.13
CA TYR A 132 -2.66 5.45 -1.84
C TYR A 132 -1.59 5.78 -0.78
N SER A 133 -1.84 6.83 -0.02
CA SER A 133 -1.03 7.23 1.13
C SER A 133 -1.89 7.26 2.39
N SER A 134 -1.52 6.45 3.39
CA SER A 134 -2.20 6.49 4.70
C SER A 134 -1.94 7.82 5.41
N SER A 135 -2.96 8.42 6.02
CA SER A 135 -2.84 9.67 6.78
C SER A 135 -2.35 9.46 8.21
N GLU A 136 -2.79 8.37 8.84
CA GLU A 136 -2.50 8.04 10.24
C GLU A 136 -1.51 6.87 10.39
N GLY A 137 -1.32 6.10 9.32
CA GLY A 137 -0.39 4.99 9.25
C GLY A 137 0.84 5.26 8.39
N GLU A 138 1.58 4.19 8.13
CA GLU A 138 2.83 4.22 7.37
C GLU A 138 2.69 3.55 6.00
N ALA A 139 1.53 2.96 5.66
CA ALA A 139 1.40 2.32 4.36
C ALA A 139 1.39 3.34 3.20
N VAL A 140 2.19 3.04 2.18
CA VAL A 140 2.06 3.58 0.82
C VAL A 140 1.87 2.41 -0.13
N MET A 141 0.84 2.49 -0.94
CA MET A 141 0.35 1.40 -1.78
C MET A 141 0.10 1.93 -3.17
N SER A 142 0.66 1.27 -4.18
CA SER A 142 0.69 1.86 -5.51
C SER A 142 0.49 0.85 -6.61
N ILE A 143 -0.26 1.24 -7.63
CA ILE A 143 -0.31 0.52 -8.89
C ILE A 143 0.55 1.25 -9.90
N GLU A 144 1.62 0.58 -10.34
CA GLU A 144 2.59 1.07 -11.31
C GLU A 144 2.79 0.00 -12.38
N ASN A 145 2.67 0.37 -13.65
CA ASN A 145 2.90 -0.56 -14.77
C ASN A 145 2.10 -1.88 -14.67
N GLY A 146 0.90 -1.83 -14.07
CA GLY A 146 0.07 -2.99 -13.79
C GLY A 146 0.53 -3.88 -12.63
N ALA A 147 1.66 -3.58 -11.99
CA ALA A 147 2.07 -4.18 -10.73
C ALA A 147 1.37 -3.47 -9.57
N PHE A 148 1.00 -4.22 -8.53
CA PHE A 148 0.59 -3.65 -7.25
C PHE A 148 1.74 -3.81 -6.26
N VAL A 149 2.28 -2.69 -5.78
CA VAL A 149 3.42 -2.61 -4.86
C VAL A 149 3.00 -1.95 -3.55
N ARG A 150 3.60 -2.39 -2.45
CA ARG A 150 3.42 -1.82 -1.12
C ARG A 150 4.76 -1.48 -0.48
N ARG A 151 4.82 -0.36 0.22
CA ARG A 151 5.96 0.07 1.03
C ARG A 151 5.49 0.70 2.33
N GLN A 152 6.44 0.94 3.23
CA GLN A 152 6.22 1.71 4.45
C GLN A 152 6.92 3.06 4.32
N LYS A 153 6.26 4.13 4.76
CA LYS A 153 6.83 5.47 4.84
C LYS A 153 8.09 5.44 5.69
N PHE A 154 9.06 6.26 5.32
CA PHE A 154 10.32 6.44 6.06
C PHE A 154 11.19 5.17 6.22
N THR A 155 10.82 4.08 5.53
CA THR A 155 11.53 2.82 5.57
C THR A 155 11.93 2.42 4.15
N GLU A 156 13.16 1.93 4.01
CA GLU A 156 13.62 1.35 2.75
C GLU A 156 13.00 -0.04 2.56
N GLY A 157 12.63 -0.34 1.32
CA GLY A 157 12.06 -1.62 0.96
C GLY A 157 10.60 -1.53 0.50
N SER A 158 10.29 -2.41 -0.44
CA SER A 158 8.99 -2.52 -1.07
C SER A 158 8.73 -3.99 -1.42
N VAL A 159 7.45 -4.34 -1.50
CA VAL A 159 7.02 -5.70 -1.82
C VAL A 159 5.97 -5.63 -2.92
N MET A 160 6.13 -6.45 -3.95
CA MET A 160 5.10 -6.64 -4.97
C MET A 160 4.03 -7.60 -4.43
N ALA A 161 2.80 -7.11 -4.29
CA ALA A 161 1.66 -7.88 -3.83
C ALA A 161 0.88 -8.50 -5.00
N ALA A 162 0.89 -7.88 -6.18
CA ALA A 162 0.37 -8.49 -7.40
C ALA A 162 1.25 -8.17 -8.61
N ASN A 163 1.64 -9.21 -9.34
CA ASN A 163 2.56 -9.07 -10.45
C ASN A 163 1.90 -8.49 -11.71
N PRO A 164 2.65 -7.71 -12.51
CA PRO A 164 2.27 -7.36 -13.86
C PRO A 164 2.41 -8.60 -14.76
N ARG A 165 1.88 -8.52 -15.99
CA ARG A 165 1.91 -9.64 -16.92
C ARG A 165 3.10 -9.54 -17.86
N TRP A 166 4.29 -9.91 -17.39
CA TRP A 166 5.48 -10.06 -18.24
C TRP A 166 5.88 -11.52 -18.21
N PHE A 167 6.19 -12.09 -19.37
CA PHE A 167 6.61 -13.50 -19.43
C PHE A 167 7.44 -13.76 -20.68
N MET A 168 8.32 -14.74 -20.58
CA MET A 168 9.05 -15.34 -21.69
C MET A 168 8.43 -16.71 -21.98
N ASP A 169 8.12 -16.96 -23.24
CA ASP A 169 7.81 -18.29 -23.74
C ASP A 169 9.12 -18.98 -24.14
N ASP A 170 9.57 -19.94 -23.32
CA ASP A 170 10.83 -20.67 -23.53
C ASP A 170 10.80 -21.55 -24.78
N ASP A 171 9.63 -22.00 -25.24
CA ASP A 171 9.50 -22.86 -26.42
C ASP A 171 9.76 -22.08 -27.71
N THR A 172 9.29 -20.82 -27.77
CA THR A 172 9.45 -19.95 -28.95
C THR A 172 10.56 -18.92 -28.80
N GLY A 173 11.08 -18.70 -27.59
CA GLY A 173 11.98 -17.61 -27.26
C GLY A 173 11.32 -16.23 -27.37
N THR A 174 10.00 -16.14 -27.15
CA THR A 174 9.24 -14.89 -27.28
C THR A 174 9.11 -14.20 -25.93
N LEU A 175 9.67 -13.00 -25.80
CA LEU A 175 9.48 -12.13 -24.64
C LEU A 175 8.26 -11.23 -24.85
N VAL A 176 7.28 -11.31 -23.94
CA VAL A 176 6.08 -10.47 -23.97
C VAL A 176 6.11 -9.50 -22.80
N ILE A 177 6.15 -8.20 -23.11
CA ILE A 177 6.17 -7.10 -22.16
C ILE A 177 4.87 -6.31 -22.33
N ASN A 178 4.09 -6.22 -21.25
CA ASN A 178 2.90 -5.36 -21.21
C ASN A 178 3.22 -4.11 -20.39
N LEU A 179 3.18 -2.97 -21.06
CA LEU A 179 3.43 -1.66 -20.47
C LEU A 179 2.09 -0.96 -20.27
N ILE A 180 1.78 -0.58 -19.03
CA ILE A 180 0.52 0.07 -18.68
C ILE A 180 0.83 1.44 -18.09
N SER A 181 0.36 2.49 -18.76
CA SER A 181 0.48 3.85 -18.26
C SER A 181 -0.85 4.34 -17.70
N VAL A 182 -0.79 5.09 -16.60
CA VAL A 182 -1.94 5.76 -15.99
C VAL A 182 -1.90 7.25 -16.33
N GLU A 183 -3.04 7.77 -16.79
CA GLU A 183 -3.22 9.16 -17.18
C GLU A 183 -4.53 9.71 -16.60
N SER A 184 -4.56 11.01 -16.32
CA SER A 184 -5.78 11.74 -16.03
C SER A 184 -5.69 13.16 -16.58
N THR A 185 -6.81 13.68 -17.07
CA THR A 185 -6.90 15.05 -17.61
C THR A 185 -6.57 16.10 -16.56
N VAL A 186 -6.87 15.80 -15.29
CA VAL A 186 -6.69 16.66 -14.14
C VAL A 186 -6.18 15.81 -12.99
N LYS A 187 -5.34 16.36 -12.11
CA LYS A 187 -4.89 15.60 -10.94
C LYS A 187 -6.12 15.23 -10.08
N GLN A 188 -6.31 13.93 -9.86
CA GLN A 188 -7.44 13.38 -9.11
C GLN A 188 -6.99 12.94 -7.72
N TYR A 189 -7.85 13.18 -6.73
CA TYR A 189 -7.67 12.73 -5.37
C TYR A 189 -9.00 12.20 -4.84
N LEU A 190 -8.97 11.07 -4.14
CA LEU A 190 -10.14 10.49 -3.49
C LEU A 190 -9.83 10.14 -2.03
N SER A 191 -10.72 10.57 -1.14
CA SER A 191 -10.75 10.23 0.27
C SER A 191 -12.19 9.90 0.67
N GLY A 192 -12.40 8.87 1.49
CA GLY A 192 -13.75 8.41 1.83
C GLY A 192 -14.36 7.55 0.72
N ILE A 193 -15.65 7.71 0.45
CA ILE A 193 -16.36 6.90 -0.55
C ILE A 193 -16.49 7.69 -1.84
N GLY A 194 -16.08 7.09 -2.96
CA GLY A 194 -16.20 7.67 -4.29
C GLY A 194 -16.22 6.61 -5.38
N ASP A 195 -16.33 7.03 -6.63
CA ASP A 195 -16.40 6.14 -7.78
C ASP A 195 -15.18 6.35 -8.66
N LEU A 196 -14.40 5.29 -8.83
CA LEU A 196 -13.26 5.24 -9.73
C LEU A 196 -13.72 4.81 -11.12
N GLN A 197 -13.65 5.71 -12.09
CA GLN A 197 -13.91 5.40 -13.48
C GLN A 197 -12.60 5.33 -14.29
N MET A 198 -12.39 4.20 -14.93
CA MET A 198 -11.22 3.91 -15.76
C MET A 198 -11.65 3.57 -17.19
N SER A 199 -10.98 4.15 -18.18
CA SER A 199 -11.22 3.90 -19.59
C SER A 199 -9.90 3.62 -20.32
N MET A 200 -9.98 2.91 -21.44
CA MET A 200 -8.83 2.77 -22.33
C MET A 200 -8.79 3.97 -23.29
N LEU A 201 -7.74 4.80 -23.21
CA LEU A 201 -7.63 6.04 -23.99
C LEU A 201 -7.53 5.75 -25.49
N SER A 202 -6.78 4.72 -25.85
CA SER A 202 -6.50 4.32 -27.22
C SER A 202 -6.33 2.80 -27.32
N PRO A 203 -6.57 2.20 -28.49
CA PRO A 203 -6.16 0.83 -28.74
C PRO A 203 -4.68 0.62 -28.40
N PRO A 204 -4.28 -0.57 -27.94
CA PRO A 204 -2.91 -0.80 -27.53
C PRO A 204 -1.94 -0.66 -28.71
N GLU A 205 -0.85 0.06 -28.49
CA GLU A 205 0.26 0.11 -29.43
C GLU A 205 1.07 -1.18 -29.28
N THR A 206 1.08 -2.02 -30.31
CA THR A 206 1.80 -3.30 -30.29
C THR A 206 3.00 -3.23 -31.21
N THR A 207 4.19 -3.40 -30.64
CA THR A 207 5.44 -3.55 -31.38
C THR A 207 5.86 -5.02 -31.35
N ILE A 208 6.08 -5.61 -32.52
CA ILE A 208 6.57 -6.99 -32.67
C ILE A 208 7.83 -6.93 -33.49
N ASN A 209 8.94 -7.33 -32.88
CA ASN A 209 10.26 -7.28 -33.50
C ASN A 209 10.97 -8.61 -33.34
N ASP A 210 11.62 -9.07 -34.42
CA ASP A 210 12.52 -10.21 -34.37
C ASP A 210 13.89 -9.73 -33.86
N CYS A 211 14.41 -10.41 -32.84
CA CYS A 211 15.62 -10.04 -32.13
C CYS A 211 16.83 -10.86 -32.60
N ASP A 212 18.02 -10.27 -32.45
CA ASP A 212 19.27 -11.03 -32.55
C ASP A 212 19.42 -11.92 -31.31
N GLN A 213 19.37 -13.24 -31.51
CA GLN A 213 19.44 -14.24 -30.44
C GLN A 213 20.78 -14.23 -29.69
N THR A 214 21.82 -13.69 -30.32
CA THR A 214 23.16 -13.58 -29.74
C THR A 214 23.33 -12.32 -28.90
N ALA A 215 22.41 -11.36 -29.05
CA ALA A 215 22.40 -10.13 -28.30
C ALA A 215 21.50 -10.24 -27.06
N ASP A 216 21.92 -9.55 -26.01
CA ASP A 216 21.22 -9.49 -24.74
C ASP A 216 20.09 -8.44 -24.80
N VAL A 217 18.92 -8.79 -24.24
CA VAL A 217 17.86 -7.82 -23.94
C VAL A 217 18.10 -7.26 -22.55
N THR A 218 18.20 -5.94 -22.44
CA THR A 218 18.43 -5.23 -21.17
C THR A 218 17.13 -4.59 -20.68
N ILE A 219 16.81 -4.76 -19.42
CA ILE A 219 15.70 -4.10 -18.74
C ILE A 219 16.28 -3.33 -17.56
N LYS A 220 15.98 -2.04 -17.48
CA LYS A 220 16.38 -1.17 -16.39
C LYS A 220 15.17 -0.52 -15.77
N TYR A 221 15.04 -0.62 -14.44
CA TYR A 221 14.10 0.17 -13.66
C TYR A 221 14.85 1.31 -12.99
N VAL A 222 14.32 2.53 -13.11
CA VAL A 222 14.83 3.71 -12.41
C VAL A 222 13.75 4.17 -11.43
N PRO A 223 14.00 4.11 -10.11
CA PRO A 223 13.02 4.46 -9.10
C PRO A 223 12.86 5.97 -8.91
N ASP A 224 11.74 6.36 -8.32
CA ASP A 224 11.57 7.66 -7.69
C ASP A 224 12.36 7.68 -6.36
N PRO A 225 13.26 8.65 -6.11
CA PRO A 225 14.01 8.74 -4.86
C PRO A 225 13.12 8.96 -3.62
N ASP A 226 11.93 9.55 -3.78
CA ASP A 226 11.00 9.77 -2.66
C ASP A 226 10.12 8.52 -2.41
N ASP A 227 9.83 7.75 -3.47
CA ASP A 227 8.99 6.55 -3.45
C ASP A 227 9.60 5.38 -4.22
N ASP A 228 10.64 4.80 -3.61
CA ASP A 228 11.44 3.74 -4.21
C ASP A 228 10.75 2.36 -4.18
N TYR A 229 10.43 1.82 -5.36
CA TYR A 229 9.90 0.47 -5.56
C TYR A 229 10.93 -0.55 -6.06
N SER A 230 12.23 -0.22 -6.03
CA SER A 230 13.31 -1.06 -6.59
C SER A 230 13.33 -2.46 -5.99
N ALA A 231 13.18 -2.60 -4.67
CA ALA A 231 13.17 -3.92 -4.04
C ALA A 231 12.02 -4.82 -4.55
N ALA A 232 10.85 -4.26 -4.83
CA ALA A 232 9.72 -5.00 -5.39
C ALA A 232 10.01 -5.45 -6.84
N TRP A 233 10.53 -4.54 -7.67
CA TRP A 233 10.87 -4.82 -9.06
C TRP A 233 12.06 -5.76 -9.20
N ASP A 234 13.08 -5.62 -8.37
CA ASP A 234 14.25 -6.49 -8.33
C ASP A 234 13.84 -7.94 -8.02
N ASN A 235 12.96 -8.13 -7.02
CA ASN A 235 12.42 -9.45 -6.69
C ASN A 235 11.55 -10.03 -7.81
N PHE A 236 10.81 -9.18 -8.54
CA PHE A 236 10.00 -9.62 -9.68
C PHE A 236 10.88 -10.09 -10.85
N PHE A 237 11.94 -9.34 -11.17
CA PHE A 237 12.83 -9.64 -12.29
C PHE A 237 13.79 -10.79 -11.99
N SER A 238 14.34 -10.87 -10.78
CA SER A 238 15.24 -11.96 -10.37
C SER A 238 14.50 -13.25 -9.99
N GLY A 239 13.19 -13.19 -9.75
CA GLY A 239 12.36 -14.36 -9.47
C GLY A 239 11.83 -15.06 -10.72
N ASP A 240 11.03 -16.11 -10.51
CA ASP A 240 10.46 -16.94 -11.59
C ASP A 240 9.31 -16.28 -12.37
N SER A 241 9.05 -14.98 -12.16
CA SER A 241 7.83 -14.34 -12.67
C SER A 241 7.87 -14.09 -14.18
N VAL A 242 9.05 -13.73 -14.71
CA VAL A 242 9.23 -13.48 -16.15
C VAL A 242 9.72 -14.73 -16.88
N LYS A 243 10.68 -15.43 -16.29
CA LYS A 243 11.28 -16.67 -16.81
C LYS A 243 11.65 -17.56 -15.63
N SER A 244 11.60 -18.88 -15.80
CA SER A 244 12.15 -19.80 -14.80
C SER A 244 13.64 -19.51 -14.55
N GLY A 245 14.02 -19.29 -13.29
CA GLY A 245 15.36 -18.90 -12.87
C GLY A 245 15.64 -17.40 -12.92
N GLY A 246 14.66 -16.58 -13.32
CA GLY A 246 14.76 -15.13 -13.34
C GLY A 246 15.70 -14.54 -14.39
N LEU A 247 15.76 -13.21 -14.40
CA LEU A 247 16.67 -12.42 -15.21
C LEU A 247 18.03 -12.28 -14.51
N THR A 248 19.10 -12.16 -15.29
CA THR A 248 20.44 -12.04 -14.72
C THR A 248 20.75 -10.58 -14.38
N PRO A 249 21.13 -10.23 -13.15
CA PRO A 249 21.49 -8.85 -12.81
C PRO A 249 22.83 -8.46 -13.46
N LEU A 250 22.93 -7.25 -14.01
CA LEU A 250 24.11 -6.72 -14.72
C LEU A 250 25.16 -6.07 -13.80
N GLY A 251 24.95 -6.10 -12.48
CA GLY A 251 25.85 -5.51 -11.48
C GLY A 251 25.55 -4.04 -11.14
N THR A 252 24.82 -3.33 -12.00
CA THR A 252 24.15 -2.06 -11.66
C THR A 252 22.81 -2.37 -10.99
N PRO A 253 22.45 -1.70 -9.87
CA PRO A 253 21.12 -1.83 -9.27
C PRO A 253 20.00 -1.52 -10.27
N GLY A 254 18.95 -2.34 -10.29
CA GLY A 254 17.80 -2.18 -11.18
C GLY A 254 18.05 -2.57 -12.65
N GLU A 255 19.24 -3.05 -13.04
CA GLU A 255 19.56 -3.47 -14.41
C GLU A 255 19.65 -5.00 -14.54
N PHE A 256 18.90 -5.54 -15.49
CA PHE A 256 18.74 -6.98 -15.73
C PHE A 256 18.96 -7.30 -17.21
N THR A 257 19.54 -8.45 -17.49
CA THR A 257 19.72 -8.98 -18.85
C THR A 257 19.00 -10.31 -19.05
N LEU A 258 18.53 -10.52 -20.28
CA LEU A 258 17.96 -11.76 -20.76
C LEU A 258 18.61 -12.17 -22.08
N GLN A 259 19.09 -13.41 -22.13
CA GLN A 259 19.68 -14.01 -23.33
C GLN A 259 18.68 -14.94 -24.05
N ASN A 260 18.97 -15.23 -25.31
CA ASN A 260 18.19 -16.14 -26.16
C ASN A 260 16.76 -15.65 -26.43
N VAL A 261 16.58 -14.34 -26.58
CA VAL A 261 15.30 -13.76 -27.01
C VAL A 261 15.26 -13.76 -28.54
N ASN A 262 14.34 -14.53 -29.10
CA ASN A 262 14.13 -14.63 -30.55
C ASN A 262 13.21 -13.52 -31.06
N LYS A 263 12.22 -13.16 -30.23
CA LYS A 263 11.18 -12.21 -30.59
C LYS A 263 10.77 -11.43 -29.36
N ILE A 264 10.59 -10.12 -29.53
CA ILE A 264 10.05 -9.26 -28.48
C ILE A 264 8.69 -8.71 -28.93
N VAL A 265 7.72 -8.79 -28.03
CA VAL A 265 6.37 -8.26 -28.20
C VAL A 265 6.12 -7.26 -27.07
N ILE A 266 6.14 -5.98 -27.41
CA ILE A 266 5.85 -4.89 -26.47
C ILE A 266 4.43 -4.40 -26.76
N LYS A 267 3.56 -4.47 -25.77
CA LYS A 267 2.18 -3.94 -25.84
C LYS A 267 2.03 -2.80 -24.87
N GLU A 268 1.66 -1.64 -25.37
CA GLU A 268 1.45 -0.45 -24.55
C GLU A 268 -0.02 -0.12 -24.42
N TYR A 269 -0.44 0.09 -23.19
CA TYR A 269 -1.80 0.43 -22.83
C TYR A 269 -1.79 1.76 -22.10
N LYS A 270 -2.65 2.68 -22.55
CA LYS A 270 -2.87 3.98 -21.90
C LYS A 270 -4.23 3.92 -21.22
N ILE A 271 -4.23 3.80 -19.89
CA ILE A 271 -5.45 3.83 -19.08
C ILE A 271 -5.68 5.27 -18.63
N LYS A 272 -6.88 5.78 -18.89
CA LYS A 272 -7.33 7.08 -18.42
C LYS A 272 -8.23 6.92 -17.21
N ILE A 273 -7.90 7.65 -16.14
CA ILE A 273 -8.77 7.89 -15.01
C ILE A 273 -9.67 9.07 -15.38
N GLU A 274 -10.96 8.79 -15.56
CA GLU A 274 -11.96 9.80 -15.93
C GLU A 274 -12.45 10.61 -14.72
N ASN A 275 -12.65 9.94 -13.59
CA ASN A 275 -13.13 10.55 -12.35
C ASN A 275 -12.75 9.69 -11.13
N MET A 276 -12.62 10.36 -9.98
CA MET A 276 -12.43 9.76 -8.66
C MET A 276 -13.26 10.49 -7.59
#